data_AF-A0A968GW76-F1
#
_entry.id   AF-A0A968GW76-F1
#
_cell.length_a   1.000
_cell.length_b   1.000
_cell.length_c   1.000
_cell.angle_alpha   90.00
_cell.angle_beta   90.00
_cell.angle_gamma   90.00
#
_symmetry.space_group_name_H-M   'P 1'
#
loop_
_entity.id
_entity.type
_entity.pdbx_description
1 polymer ?
#
loop_
_entity_poly.entity_id
_entity_poly.type
_entity_poly.pdbx_seq_one_letter_code
_entity_poly.pdbx_strand_id
1 'polypeptide(L)'
;MYCENKNHLLDLYFLEGNEHEHSGMREHVANCESCREYLGTLKETMNMLDKLEDKEPSPGLFDNILAEVSVSIPKPVKQKTGVQVIPILQIAFGEIFLFSLIYFLKIQITLMPAFKAVQNHWLVQSLGSVGIAVLIVLTAGTFITLSIAPVLLFESKERKSFS
;
A
#
# COMPACT_ATOMS: atom_id res chain seq x y z
N MET A 1 -5.81 4.54 18.79
CA MET A 1 -5.69 3.39 17.84
C MET A 1 -5.62 2.06 18.58
N TYR A 2 -4.83 1.94 19.66
CA TYR A 2 -4.72 0.69 20.42
C TYR A 2 -6.01 0.21 21.11
N CYS A 3 -6.85 1.12 21.63
CA CYS A 3 -8.11 0.74 22.29
C CYS A 3 -9.14 0.06 21.38
N GLU A 4 -9.12 0.33 20.07
CA GLU A 4 -10.11 -0.21 19.13
C GLU A 4 -9.78 -1.64 18.71
N ASN A 5 -8.50 -2.00 18.66
CA ASN A 5 -8.04 -3.31 18.24
C ASN A 5 -7.59 -4.16 19.43
N LYS A 6 -8.50 -5.01 19.92
CA LYS A 6 -8.24 -5.93 21.04
C LYS A 6 -7.19 -7.00 20.74
N ASN A 7 -6.91 -7.29 19.47
CA ASN A 7 -5.89 -8.29 19.11
C ASN A 7 -4.52 -7.88 19.64
N HIS A 8 -4.18 -6.60 19.57
CA HIS A 8 -2.89 -6.14 20.10
C HIS A 8 -2.78 -6.24 21.63
N LEU A 9 -3.91 -6.28 22.35
CA LEU A 9 -3.92 -6.53 23.80
C LEU A 9 -3.72 -8.03 24.09
N LEU A 10 -4.25 -8.91 23.24
CA LEU A 10 -4.01 -10.36 23.32
C LEU A 10 -2.54 -10.69 22.99
N ASP A 11 -2.00 -10.10 21.93
CA ASP A 11 -0.59 -10.19 21.54
C ASP A 11 0.33 -9.82 22.71
N LEU A 12 0.03 -8.71 23.41
CA LEU A 12 0.76 -8.29 24.60
C LEU A 12 0.62 -9.29 25.76
N TYR A 13 -0.58 -9.87 25.96
CA TYR A 13 -0.84 -10.81 27.06
C TYR A 13 -0.16 -12.16 26.87
N PHE A 14 -0.20 -12.71 25.65
CA PHE A 14 0.44 -13.99 25.30
C PHE A 14 1.91 -13.84 24.90
N LEU A 15 2.44 -12.62 24.87
CA LEU A 15 3.78 -12.29 24.39
C LEU A 15 4.02 -12.74 22.94
N GLU A 16 2.97 -12.72 22.13
CA GLU A 16 3.00 -13.03 20.70
C GLU A 16 3.21 -11.70 19.96
N GLY A 17 4.40 -11.44 19.39
CA GLY A 17 4.67 -10.23 18.61
C GLY A 17 6.09 -9.69 18.71
N ASN A 18 6.29 -8.47 18.20
CA ASN A 18 7.58 -7.77 18.22
C ASN A 18 7.72 -6.93 19.50
N GLU A 19 8.86 -7.04 20.19
CA GLU A 19 9.21 -6.27 21.40
C GLU A 19 9.02 -4.75 21.23
N HIS A 20 9.28 -4.21 20.03
CA HIS A 20 9.07 -2.78 19.79
C HIS A 20 7.59 -2.39 19.90
N GLU A 21 6.68 -3.19 19.34
CA GLU A 21 5.24 -2.96 19.39
C GLU A 21 4.69 -3.19 20.81
N HIS A 22 5.23 -4.18 21.52
CA HIS A 22 4.88 -4.44 22.91
C HIS A 22 5.28 -3.29 23.83
N SER A 23 6.42 -2.62 23.58
CA SER A 23 6.85 -1.49 24.41
C SER A 23 5.87 -0.31 24.37
N GLY A 24 5.44 0.10 23.17
CA GLY A 24 4.45 1.16 22.98
C GLY A 24 3.07 0.77 23.51
N MET A 25 2.70 -0.50 23.42
CA MET A 25 1.45 -0.98 23.99
C MET A 25 1.47 -0.98 25.53
N ARG A 26 2.58 -1.38 26.16
CA ARG A 26 2.71 -1.32 27.63
C ARG A 26 2.56 0.10 28.15
N GLU A 27 3.17 1.07 27.47
CA GLU A 27 3.01 2.49 27.80
C GLU A 27 1.55 2.96 27.64
N HIS A 28 0.88 2.53 26.57
CA HIS A 28 -0.53 2.84 26.37
C HIS A 28 -1.42 2.26 27.48
N VAL A 29 -1.26 0.98 27.82
CA VAL A 29 -2.01 0.29 28.89
C VAL A 29 -1.77 0.93 30.26
N ALA A 30 -0.55 1.43 30.52
CA ALA A 30 -0.24 2.15 31.75
C ALA A 30 -1.07 3.44 31.89
N ASN A 31 -1.50 4.04 30.79
CA ASN A 31 -2.26 5.29 30.77
C ASN A 31 -3.75 5.12 30.41
N CYS A 32 -4.18 3.93 30.00
CA CYS A 32 -5.55 3.67 29.55
C CYS A 32 -6.28 2.69 30.49
N GLU A 33 -7.27 3.21 31.21
CA GLU A 33 -8.07 2.44 32.18
C GLU A 33 -8.83 1.28 31.51
N SER A 34 -9.52 1.52 30.39
CA SER A 34 -10.30 0.50 29.69
C SER A 34 -9.45 -0.69 29.21
N CYS A 35 -8.22 -0.41 28.72
CA CYS A 35 -7.31 -1.46 28.27
C CYS A 35 -6.76 -2.27 29.46
N ARG A 36 -6.56 -1.62 30.61
CA ARG A 36 -6.13 -2.27 31.85
C ARG A 36 -7.21 -3.18 32.42
N GLU A 37 -8.46 -2.71 32.44
CA GLU A 37 -9.61 -3.52 32.86
C GLU A 37 -9.77 -4.75 31.98
N TYR A 38 -9.67 -4.58 30.65
CA TYR A 38 -9.75 -5.69 29.71
C TYR A 38 -8.70 -6.77 29.98
N LEU A 39 -7.44 -6.37 30.19
CA LEU A 39 -6.36 -7.31 30.55
C LEU A 39 -6.60 -7.97 31.91
N GLY A 40 -7.19 -7.24 32.87
CA GLY A 40 -7.63 -7.79 34.15
C GLY A 40 -8.67 -8.89 33.98
N THR A 41 -9.74 -8.63 33.22
CA THR A 41 -10.79 -9.62 32.91
C THR A 41 -10.23 -10.82 32.16
N LEU A 42 -9.31 -10.60 31.22
CA LEU A 42 -8.66 -11.68 30.48
C LEU A 42 -7.86 -12.58 31.44
N LYS A 43 -7.08 -11.98 32.35
CA LYS A 43 -6.32 -12.71 33.36
C LYS A 43 -7.23 -13.52 34.29
N GLU A 44 -8.33 -12.94 34.74
CA GLU A 44 -9.32 -13.65 35.57
C GLU A 44 -9.94 -14.82 34.82
N THR A 45 -10.28 -14.64 33.54
CA THR A 45 -10.84 -15.70 32.70
C THR A 45 -9.85 -16.85 32.54
N MET A 46 -8.58 -16.55 32.26
CA MET A 46 -7.53 -17.58 32.18
C MET A 46 -7.37 -18.33 33.50
N ASN A 47 -7.35 -17.64 34.64
CA ASN A 47 -7.30 -18.29 35.95
C ASN A 47 -8.52 -19.18 36.24
N MET A 48 -9.68 -18.90 35.65
CA MET A 48 -10.86 -19.77 35.75
C MET A 48 -10.70 -21.00 34.86
N LEU A 49 -10.16 -20.82 33.65
CA LEU A 49 -9.88 -21.92 32.72
C LEU A 49 -8.83 -22.88 33.29
N ASP A 50 -7.77 -22.36 33.92
CA ASP A 50 -6.72 -23.16 34.55
C ASP A 50 -7.21 -23.99 35.75
N LYS A 51 -8.38 -23.64 36.31
CA LYS A 51 -9.01 -24.41 37.40
C LYS A 51 -9.95 -25.49 36.89
N LEU A 52 -10.20 -25.57 35.58
CA LEU A 52 -10.97 -26.66 35.02
C LEU A 52 -10.18 -27.95 35.20
N GLU A 53 -10.90 -29.01 35.54
CA GLU A 53 -10.31 -30.32 35.74
C GLU A 53 -9.77 -30.84 34.40
N ASP A 54 -8.46 -31.08 34.35
CA ASP A 54 -7.82 -31.76 33.22
C ASP A 54 -8.34 -33.20 33.18
N LYS A 55 -9.27 -33.45 32.27
CA LYS A 55 -9.77 -34.80 32.00
C LYS A 55 -8.90 -35.46 30.96
N GLU A 56 -8.44 -36.65 31.27
CA GLU A 56 -7.70 -37.46 30.32
C GLU A 56 -8.59 -37.72 29.09
N PRO A 57 -8.08 -37.44 27.87
CA PRO A 57 -8.86 -37.65 26.66
C PRO A 57 -9.21 -39.12 26.50
N SER A 58 -10.37 -39.42 25.92
CA SER A 58 -10.79 -40.81 25.70
C SER A 58 -9.76 -41.56 24.83
N PRO A 59 -9.48 -42.85 25.11
CA PRO A 59 -8.56 -43.64 24.30
C PRO A 59 -8.94 -43.58 22.80
N GLY A 60 -7.96 -43.31 21.94
CA GLY A 60 -8.17 -43.19 20.49
C GLY A 60 -8.73 -41.84 20.01
N LEU A 61 -8.98 -40.87 20.89
CA LEU A 61 -9.41 -39.52 20.49
C LEU A 61 -8.40 -38.86 19.54
N PHE A 62 -7.11 -38.97 19.86
CA PHE A 62 -6.06 -38.42 19.01
C PHE A 62 -6.02 -39.08 17.63
N ASP A 63 -6.18 -40.40 17.55
CA ASP A 63 -6.22 -41.12 16.27
C ASP A 63 -7.43 -40.72 15.43
N ASN A 64 -8.60 -40.52 16.07
CA ASN A 64 -9.81 -40.03 15.41
C ASN A 64 -9.65 -38.59 14.91
N ILE A 65 -9.05 -37.71 15.71
CA ILE A 65 -8.74 -36.33 15.29
C ILE A 65 -7.77 -36.34 14.12
N LEU A 66 -6.71 -37.15 14.16
CA LEU A 66 -5.74 -37.24 13.07
C LEU A 66 -6.32 -37.86 11.79
N ALA A 67 -7.29 -38.77 11.92
CA ALA A 67 -8.00 -39.33 10.76
C ALA A 67 -8.96 -38.32 10.11
N GLU A 68 -9.56 -37.44 10.89
CA GLU A 68 -10.57 -36.46 10.43
C GLU A 68 -9.97 -35.10 10.06
N VAL A 69 -8.82 -34.74 10.65
CA VAL A 69 -7.95 -33.70 10.13
C VAL A 69 -7.33 -34.23 8.85
N SER A 70 -8.12 -34.16 7.77
CA SER A 70 -7.56 -34.11 6.43
C SER A 70 -6.50 -33.04 6.52
N VAL A 71 -5.24 -33.43 6.35
CA VAL A 71 -4.12 -32.51 6.24
C VAL A 71 -4.47 -31.70 5.00
N SER A 72 -5.21 -30.61 5.20
CA SER A 72 -5.27 -29.51 4.27
C SER A 72 -3.85 -29.00 4.31
N ILE A 73 -3.02 -29.64 3.48
CA ILE A 73 -1.78 -29.08 3.00
C ILE A 73 -2.15 -27.64 2.72
N PRO A 74 -1.62 -26.67 3.48
CA PRO A 74 -1.98 -25.29 3.28
C PRO A 74 -1.77 -25.05 1.80
N LYS A 75 -2.88 -24.89 1.06
CA LYS A 75 -2.80 -24.57 -0.37
C LYS A 75 -1.85 -23.41 -0.37
N PRO A 76 -0.72 -23.47 -1.11
CA PRO A 76 0.25 -22.41 -1.08
C PRO A 76 -0.56 -21.16 -1.28
N VAL A 77 -0.66 -20.36 -0.22
CA VAL A 77 -1.34 -19.08 -0.30
C VAL A 77 -0.54 -18.46 -1.40
N LYS A 78 -1.16 -18.27 -2.57
CA LYS A 78 -0.62 -17.36 -3.54
C LYS A 78 -0.60 -16.07 -2.74
N GLN A 79 0.53 -15.80 -2.09
CA GLN A 79 0.94 -14.47 -1.79
C GLN A 79 0.76 -13.83 -3.15
N LYS A 80 -0.36 -13.12 -3.32
CA LYS A 80 -0.28 -11.87 -4.04
C LYS A 80 0.81 -11.20 -3.26
N THR A 81 2.03 -11.38 -3.75
CA THR A 81 3.13 -10.53 -3.42
C THR A 81 2.58 -9.20 -3.89
N GLY A 82 1.90 -8.52 -2.97
CA GLY A 82 1.84 -7.08 -2.93
C GLY A 82 3.27 -6.65 -2.64
N VAL A 83 4.20 -7.00 -3.55
CA VAL A 83 5.11 -6.00 -4.02
C VAL A 83 4.13 -4.92 -4.42
N GLN A 84 3.99 -3.92 -3.56
CA GLN A 84 3.61 -2.61 -4.00
C GLN A 84 4.69 -2.27 -5.02
N VAL A 85 4.49 -2.75 -6.25
CA VAL A 85 5.09 -2.20 -7.44
C VAL A 85 4.36 -0.86 -7.58
N ILE A 86 4.58 0.05 -6.62
CA ILE A 86 4.62 1.46 -6.95
C ILE A 86 5.58 1.46 -8.13
N PRO A 87 5.09 1.74 -9.34
CA PRO A 87 5.73 1.27 -10.54
C PRO A 87 7.13 1.86 -10.51
N ILE A 88 8.16 1.05 -10.69
CA ILE A 88 9.52 1.55 -10.93
C ILE A 88 9.48 2.58 -12.07
N LEU A 89 8.50 2.44 -12.97
CA LEU A 89 8.05 3.45 -13.93
C LEU A 89 7.76 4.83 -13.30
N GLN A 90 6.98 4.97 -12.23
CA GLN A 90 6.68 6.27 -11.59
C GLN A 90 7.93 6.94 -11.03
N ILE A 91 8.85 6.18 -10.44
CA ILE A 91 10.12 6.72 -9.93
C ILE A 91 11.00 7.15 -11.10
N ALA A 92 11.15 6.30 -12.12
CA ALA A 92 11.92 6.62 -13.33
C ALA A 92 11.33 7.82 -14.10
N PHE A 93 10.00 7.90 -14.24
CA PHE A 93 9.33 9.05 -14.84
C PHE A 93 9.45 10.30 -13.97
N GLY A 94 9.43 10.17 -12.64
CA GLY A 94 9.64 11.28 -11.71
C GLY A 94 11.02 11.89 -11.86
N GLU A 95 12.06 11.06 -11.92
CA GLU A 95 13.44 11.53 -12.14
C GLU A 95 13.61 12.14 -13.53
N ILE A 96 13.15 11.47 -14.59
CA ILE A 96 13.21 12.01 -15.96
C ILE A 96 12.45 13.34 -16.06
N PHE A 97 11.29 13.46 -15.41
CA PHE A 97 10.51 14.70 -15.39
C PHE A 97 11.24 15.82 -14.64
N LEU A 98 11.83 15.52 -13.48
CA LEU A 98 12.59 16.49 -12.70
C LEU A 98 13.85 16.97 -13.45
N PHE A 99 14.61 16.05 -14.06
CA PHE A 99 15.74 16.39 -14.92
C PHE A 99 15.31 17.18 -16.15
N SER A 100 14.19 16.80 -16.79
CA SER A 100 13.62 17.53 -17.93
C SER A 100 13.20 18.95 -17.53
N LEU A 101 12.59 19.13 -16.36
CA LEU A 101 12.16 20.43 -15.84
C LEU A 101 13.36 21.33 -15.52
N ILE A 102 14.39 20.79 -14.87
CA ILE A 102 15.65 21.50 -14.59
C ILE A 102 16.35 21.88 -15.91
N TYR A 103 16.41 20.95 -16.87
CA TYR A 103 17.00 21.20 -18.18
C TYR A 103 16.20 22.25 -18.97
N PHE A 104 14.87 22.21 -18.89
CA PHE A 104 13.98 23.18 -19.53
C PHE A 104 14.13 24.57 -18.90
N LEU A 105 14.22 24.67 -17.57
CA LEU A 105 14.51 25.92 -16.87
C LEU A 105 15.87 26.48 -17.28
N LYS A 106 16.90 25.62 -17.34
CA LYS A 106 18.23 26.01 -17.84
C LYS A 106 18.16 26.51 -19.27
N ILE A 107 17.43 25.82 -20.15
CA ILE A 107 17.21 26.23 -21.54
C ILE A 107 16.47 27.57 -21.60
N GLN A 108 15.40 27.78 -20.83
CA GLN A 108 14.67 29.06 -20.81
C GLN A 108 15.55 30.21 -20.34
N ILE A 109 16.37 30.00 -19.32
CA ILE A 109 17.32 31.00 -18.82
C ILE A 109 18.43 31.27 -19.87
N THR A 110 18.90 30.23 -20.56
CA THR A 110 19.98 30.35 -21.56
C THR A 110 19.47 30.90 -22.89
N LEU A 111 18.23 30.61 -23.27
CA LEU A 111 17.55 31.10 -24.47
C LEU A 111 16.83 32.42 -24.24
N MET A 112 16.78 32.97 -23.02
CA MET A 112 16.22 34.32 -22.76
C MET A 112 16.75 35.41 -23.73
N PRO A 113 18.03 35.39 -24.16
CA PRO A 113 18.54 36.28 -25.21
C PRO A 113 18.03 35.94 -26.62
N ALA A 114 17.84 34.65 -26.93
CA ALA A 114 17.35 34.16 -28.23
C ALA A 114 15.82 34.28 -28.37
N PHE A 115 15.07 34.20 -27.27
CA PHE A 115 13.62 34.39 -27.21
C PHE A 115 13.25 35.83 -27.58
N LYS A 116 14.09 36.81 -27.22
CA LYS A 116 13.97 38.19 -27.72
C LYS A 116 14.13 38.30 -29.24
N ALA A 117 14.89 37.40 -29.87
CA ALA A 117 15.03 37.35 -31.32
C ALA A 117 13.86 36.61 -32.01
N VAL A 118 13.30 35.58 -31.37
CA VAL A 118 12.16 34.79 -31.88
C VAL A 118 10.79 35.46 -31.64
N GLN A 119 10.69 36.41 -30.70
CA GLN A 119 9.49 37.21 -30.45
C GLN A 119 9.05 38.06 -31.67
N ASN A 120 9.91 38.20 -32.69
CA ASN A 120 9.59 38.85 -33.96
C ASN A 120 8.87 37.91 -34.97
N HIS A 121 8.66 36.63 -34.65
CA HIS A 121 7.83 35.75 -35.49
C HIS A 121 6.34 35.92 -35.16
N TRP A 122 5.56 36.26 -36.18
CA TRP A 122 4.11 36.53 -36.13
C TRP A 122 3.28 35.49 -35.36
N LEU A 123 3.67 34.21 -35.42
CA LEU A 123 2.99 33.12 -34.70
C LEU A 123 3.08 33.23 -33.17
N VAL A 124 4.18 33.78 -32.64
CA VAL A 124 4.41 33.92 -31.18
C VAL A 124 3.62 35.11 -30.61
N GLN A 125 3.39 36.15 -31.42
CA GLN A 125 2.56 37.30 -31.01
C GLN A 125 1.06 36.96 -30.93
N SER A 126 0.55 36.08 -31.80
CA SER A 126 -0.87 35.71 -31.84
C SER A 126 -1.29 34.79 -30.69
N LEU A 127 -0.44 33.81 -30.34
CA LEU A 127 -0.73 32.82 -29.29
C LEU A 127 -0.15 33.16 -27.92
N GLY A 128 0.84 34.06 -27.86
CA GLY A 128 1.61 34.34 -26.65
C GLY A 128 2.43 33.13 -26.18
N SER A 129 3.34 33.37 -25.23
CA SER A 129 4.15 32.30 -24.62
C SER A 129 3.29 31.23 -23.94
N VAL A 130 2.14 31.62 -23.40
CA VAL A 130 1.17 30.74 -22.75
C VAL A 130 0.48 29.83 -23.77
N GLY A 131 0.08 30.34 -24.95
CA GLY A 131 -0.59 29.53 -25.96
C GLY A 131 0.31 28.43 -26.52
N ILE A 132 1.60 28.71 -26.70
CA ILE A 132 2.58 27.70 -27.13
C ILE A 132 2.76 26.62 -26.07
N ALA A 133 2.85 27.00 -24.78
CA ALA A 133 2.95 26.04 -23.69
C ALA A 133 1.71 25.13 -23.62
N VAL A 134 0.51 25.69 -23.77
CA VAL A 134 -0.74 24.93 -23.82
C VAL A 134 -0.72 23.93 -24.99
N LEU A 135 -0.27 24.34 -26.18
CA LEU A 135 -0.21 23.50 -27.36
C LEU A 135 0.75 22.31 -27.19
N ILE A 136 1.89 22.53 -26.53
CA ILE A 136 2.86 21.48 -26.20
C ILE A 136 2.27 20.50 -25.18
N VAL A 137 1.59 21.00 -24.14
CA VAL A 137 0.94 20.15 -23.14
C VAL A 137 -0.19 19.32 -23.75
N LEU A 138 -0.98 19.92 -24.65
CA LEU A 138 -2.08 19.24 -25.34
C LEU A 138 -1.56 18.14 -26.28
N THR A 139 -0.52 18.44 -27.05
CA THR A 139 0.10 17.44 -27.96
C THR A 139 0.76 16.30 -27.17
N ALA A 140 1.49 16.60 -26.10
CA ALA A 140 2.06 15.57 -25.22
C ALA A 140 0.96 14.73 -24.54
N GLY A 141 -0.09 15.37 -24.02
CA GLY A 141 -1.22 14.68 -23.38
C GLY A 141 -1.97 13.74 -24.33
N THR A 142 -2.22 14.18 -25.57
CA THR A 142 -2.84 13.31 -26.59
C THR A 142 -1.97 12.11 -26.94
N PHE A 143 -0.65 12.29 -27.01
CA PHE A 143 0.29 11.21 -27.30
C PHE A 143 0.31 10.15 -26.19
N ILE A 144 0.32 10.58 -24.92
CA ILE A 144 0.25 9.67 -23.76
C ILE A 144 -1.07 8.90 -23.76
N THR A 145 -2.19 9.61 -24.00
CA THR A 145 -3.53 8.99 -24.03
C THR A 145 -3.62 7.93 -25.14
N LEU A 146 -3.10 8.24 -26.34
CA LEU A 146 -3.04 7.30 -27.46
C LEU A 146 -2.12 6.10 -27.18
N SER A 147 -1.04 6.30 -26.42
CA SER A 147 -0.10 5.23 -26.07
C SER A 147 -0.68 4.25 -25.05
N ILE A 148 -1.57 4.70 -24.17
CA ILE A 148 -2.20 3.88 -23.12
C ILE A 148 -3.50 3.21 -23.62
N ALA A 149 -4.16 3.78 -24.64
CA ALA A 149 -5.42 3.26 -25.19
C ALA A 149 -5.38 1.77 -25.58
N PRO A 150 -4.32 1.21 -26.22
CA PRO A 150 -4.26 -0.21 -26.56
C PRO A 150 -4.24 -1.11 -25.32
N VAL A 151 -3.49 -0.71 -24.28
CA VAL A 151 -3.36 -1.47 -23.03
C VAL A 151 -4.71 -1.59 -22.32
N LEU A 152 -5.46 -0.49 -22.24
CA LEU A 152 -6.80 -0.48 -21.65
C LEU A 152 -7.81 -1.29 -22.48
N LEU A 153 -7.66 -1.31 -23.81
CA LEU A 153 -8.50 -2.11 -24.71
C LEU A 153 -8.30 -3.61 -24.48
N PHE A 154 -7.06 -4.07 -24.32
CA PHE A 154 -6.76 -5.49 -24.04
C PHE A 154 -7.30 -5.94 -22.69
N GLU A 155 -7.14 -5.12 -21.65
CA GLU A 155 -7.64 -5.42 -20.30
C GLU A 155 -9.19 -5.51 -20.27
N SER A 156 -9.88 -4.67 -21.04
CA SER A 156 -11.35 -4.72 -21.16
C SER A 156 -11.86 -5.99 -21.85
N LYS A 157 -11.09 -6.54 -22.81
CA LYS A 157 -11.47 -7.73 -23.58
C LYS A 157 -11.32 -9.01 -22.77
N GLU A 158 -10.27 -9.11 -21.96
CA GLU A 158 -10.09 -10.23 -21.02
C GLU A 158 -11.23 -10.26 -19.99
N ARG A 159 -11.65 -9.10 -19.48
CA ARG A 159 -12.73 -9.03 -18.48
C ARG A 159 -14.09 -9.50 -19.02
N LYS A 160 -14.35 -9.38 -20.33
CA LYS A 160 -15.58 -9.85 -20.99
C LYS A 160 -15.58 -11.34 -21.34
N SER A 161 -14.43 -12.01 -21.40
CA SER A 161 -14.40 -13.47 -21.69
C SER A 161 -14.52 -14.33 -20.43
N PHE A 162 -14.54 -13.71 -19.24
CA PHE A 162 -14.70 -14.37 -17.94
C PHE A 162 -16.09 -14.12 -17.30
N SER A 163 -17.00 -13.49 -18.03
CA SER A 163 -18.42 -13.35 -17.68
C SER A 163 -19.28 -14.05 -18.72
#